data_AF-A0A350AJT2-F1
#
_entry.id   AF-A0A350AJT2-F1
#
_cell.length_a   1.000
_cell.length_b   1.000
_cell.length_c   1.000
_cell.angle_alpha   90.00
_cell.angle_beta   90.00
_cell.angle_gamma   90.00
#
_symmetry.space_group_name_H-M   'P 1'
#
loop_
_entity.id
_entity.type
_entity.pdbx_description
1 polymer ?
#
loop_
_entity_poly.entity_id
_entity_poly.type
_entity_poly.pdbx_seq_one_letter_code
_entity_poly.pdbx_strand_id
1 'polypeptide(L)'
;MIVVMQRGASKKQVADVVKRIETLGLKSHLSQGEEHTIVGVLGQTFPELQDILEGLPAVEDVVLVSRPYKLASREFHPLDTVIDINGVKGRGITTCSTGN
;
A
#
# COMPACT_ATOMS: atom_id res chain seq x y z
N MET A 1 9.44 8.14 4.80
CA MET A 1 9.81 7.33 3.63
C MET A 1 9.21 5.94 3.80
N ILE A 2 8.80 5.28 2.71
CA ILE A 2 8.30 3.91 2.72
C ILE A 2 9.28 3.06 1.91
N VAL A 3 9.71 1.94 2.49
CA VAL A 3 10.53 0.93 1.83
C VAL A 3 9.64 -0.27 1.55
N VAL A 4 9.50 -0.62 0.28
CA VAL A 4 8.80 -1.82 -0.17
C VAL A 4 9.82 -2.95 -0.24
N MET A 5 9.57 -4.03 0.50
CA MET A 5 10.43 -5.22 0.45
C MET A 5 9.97 -6.16 -0.66
N GLN A 6 10.88 -6.97 -1.19
CA GLN A 6 10.55 -8.00 -2.18
C GLN A 6 9.51 -8.99 -1.66
N ARG A 7 8.69 -9.52 -2.58
CA ARG A 7 7.76 -10.63 -2.29
C ARG A 7 8.52 -11.84 -1.76
N GLY A 8 8.16 -12.28 -0.56
CA GLY A 8 8.82 -13.41 0.09
C GLY A 8 10.14 -13.08 0.80
N ALA A 9 10.44 -11.79 1.03
CA ALA A 9 11.59 -11.39 1.83
C ALA A 9 11.60 -12.12 3.19
N SER A 10 12.71 -12.79 3.50
CA SER A 10 12.85 -13.53 4.74
C SER A 10 12.84 -12.56 5.92
N LYS A 11 12.31 -13.01 7.07
CA LYS A 11 12.37 -12.25 8.33
C LYS A 11 13.78 -11.76 8.66
N LYS A 12 14.80 -12.53 8.27
CA LYS A 12 16.21 -12.14 8.45
C LYS A 12 16.60 -10.93 7.61
N GLN A 13 16.18 -10.88 6.35
CA GLN A 13 16.45 -9.74 5.46
C GLN A 13 15.74 -8.49 5.95
N VAL A 14 14.49 -8.64 6.38
CA VAL A 14 13.72 -7.53 6.96
C VAL A 14 14.38 -7.02 8.24
N ALA A 15 14.82 -7.91 9.13
CA ALA A 15 15.55 -7.53 10.33
C ALA A 15 16.87 -6.82 10.03
N ASP A 16 17.57 -7.20 8.96
CA ASP A 16 18.81 -6.54 8.53
C ASP A 16 18.56 -5.09 8.09
N VAL A 17 17.50 -4.87 7.29
CA VAL A 17 17.05 -3.54 6.88
C VAL A 17 16.65 -2.68 8.09
N VAL A 18 15.85 -3.25 9.00
CA VAL A 18 15.45 -2.57 10.26
C VAL A 18 16.66 -2.18 11.08
N LYS A 19 17.62 -3.09 11.27
CA LYS A 19 18.84 -2.83 12.03
C LYS A 19 19.70 -1.73 11.38
N ARG A 20 19.74 -1.68 10.06
CA ARG A 20 20.44 -0.63 9.31
C ARG A 20 19.81 0.74 9.56
N ILE A 21 18.48 0.81 9.55
CA ILE A 21 17.71 2.03 9.85
C ILE A 21 17.94 2.47 11.31
N GLU A 22 17.92 1.54 12.26
CA GLU A 22 18.16 1.83 13.69
C GLU A 22 19.59 2.30 13.96
N THR A 23 20.58 1.78 13.24
CA THR A 23 22.00 2.21 13.33
C THR A 23 22.17 3.69 12.97
N LEU A 24 21.26 4.22 12.15
CA LEU A 24 21.24 5.63 11.75
C LEU A 24 20.45 6.51 12.71
N GLY A 25 19.97 5.97 13.83
CA GLY A 25 19.16 6.69 14.82
C GLY A 25 17.72 6.96 14.37
N LEU A 26 17.26 6.27 13.32
CA LEU A 26 15.91 6.40 12.78
C LEU A 26 15.01 5.30 13.34
N LYS A 27 13.70 5.56 13.39
CA LYS A 27 12.73 4.54 13.77
C LYS A 27 12.18 3.87 12.52
N SER A 28 12.12 2.55 12.52
CA SER A 28 11.42 1.79 11.49
C SER A 28 10.06 1.30 12.01
N HIS A 29 9.09 1.17 11.11
CA HIS A 29 7.77 0.63 11.38
C HIS A 29 7.48 -0.46 10.36
N LEU A 30 7.30 -1.68 10.84
CA LEU A 30 7.05 -2.83 9.99
C LEU A 30 5.55 -3.04 9.80
N SER A 31 5.12 -3.07 8.55
CA SER A 31 3.77 -3.46 8.14
C SER A 31 3.86 -4.73 7.29
N GLN A 32 3.48 -5.87 7.87
CA GLN A 32 3.34 -7.12 7.13
C GLN A 32 1.95 -7.14 6.50
N GLY A 33 1.87 -6.80 5.22
CA GLY A 33 0.66 -7.01 4.43
C GLY A 33 0.55 -8.47 3.97
N GLU A 34 -0.64 -8.90 3.56
CA GLU A 34 -0.86 -10.26 3.04
C GLU A 34 -0.03 -10.57 1.79
N GLU A 35 0.27 -9.55 0.96
CA GLU A 35 1.01 -9.73 -0.29
C GLU A 35 2.45 -9.19 -0.27
N HIS A 36 2.71 -8.13 0.50
CA HIS A 36 4.00 -7.44 0.55
C HIS A 36 4.35 -7.00 1.96
N THR A 37 5.64 -7.05 2.30
CA THR A 37 6.17 -6.47 3.55
C THR A 37 6.62 -5.05 3.29
N ILE A 38 6.10 -4.12 4.06
CA ILE A 38 6.37 -2.69 3.93
C ILE A 38 7.09 -2.23 5.19
N VAL A 39 8.19 -1.49 5.04
CA VAL A 39 8.94 -0.90 6.15
C VAL A 39 8.86 0.63 6.04
N GLY A 40 8.07 1.24 6.91
CA GLY A 40 8.02 2.68 7.06
C GLY A 40 9.24 3.19 7.83
N VAL A 41 9.91 4.22 7.33
CA VAL A 41 10.98 4.92 8.05
C VAL A 41 10.43 6.23 8.60
N LEU A 42 10.53 6.39 9.91
CA LEU A 42 10.08 7.52 10.72
C LEU A 42 11.30 8.31 11.21
N GLY A 43 11.40 9.58 10.83
CA GLY A 43 12.50 10.47 11.19
C GLY A 43 12.88 11.42 10.06
N GLN A 44 14.03 12.09 10.19
CA GLN A 44 14.61 12.89 9.11
C GLN A 44 15.23 11.94 8.08
N THR A 45 14.56 11.80 6.94
CA THR A 45 15.05 10.97 5.83
C THR A 45 15.74 11.87 4.81
N PHE A 46 16.99 11.57 4.50
CA PHE A 46 17.81 12.29 3.52
C PHE A 46 17.87 11.51 2.19
N PRO A 47 18.18 12.16 1.06
CA PRO A 47 18.34 11.48 -0.23
C PRO A 47 19.36 10.35 -0.16
N GLU A 48 20.50 10.56 0.50
CA GLU A 48 21.55 9.53 0.65
C GLU A 48 21.05 8.26 1.34
N LEU A 49 20.07 8.37 2.24
CA LEU A 49 19.47 7.21 2.87
C LEU A 49 18.67 6.36 1.87
N GLN A 50 18.01 7.01 0.92
CA GLN A 50 17.26 6.34 -0.14
C GLN A 50 18.20 5.48 -0.97
N ASP A 51 19.31 6.05 -1.45
CA ASP A 51 20.33 5.32 -2.23
C ASP A 51 20.89 4.11 -1.46
N ILE A 52 21.17 4.27 -0.17
CA ILE A 52 21.68 3.18 0.68
C ILE A 52 20.66 2.04 0.78
N LEU A 53 19.37 2.36 0.95
CA LEU A 53 18.30 1.38 1.10
C LEU A 53 17.93 0.72 -0.23
N GLU A 54 17.90 1.48 -1.32
CA GLU A 54 17.63 0.99 -2.67
C GLU A 54 18.74 0.03 -3.16
N GLY A 55 19.97 0.23 -2.70
CA GLY A 55 21.08 -0.70 -2.97
C GLY A 55 21.01 -2.05 -2.24
N LEU A 56 20.05 -2.25 -1.33
CA LEU A 56 19.92 -3.52 -0.59
C LEU A 56 19.13 -4.56 -1.41
N PRO A 57 19.63 -5.79 -1.54
CA PRO A 57 18.99 -6.82 -2.38
C PRO A 57 17.64 -7.32 -1.85
N ALA A 58 17.25 -6.93 -0.64
CA ALA A 58 15.96 -7.27 -0.05
C ALA A 58 14.88 -6.21 -0.29
N VAL A 59 15.29 -5.02 -0.74
CA VAL A 59 14.42 -3.90 -1.04
C VAL A 59 14.01 -4.00 -2.51
N GLU A 60 12.71 -3.83 -2.76
CA GLU A 60 12.13 -3.79 -4.11
C GLU A 60 12.05 -2.34 -4.60
N ASP A 61 11.58 -1.43 -3.75
CA ASP A 61 11.39 -0.02 -4.09
C ASP A 61 11.46 0.86 -2.83
N VAL A 62 11.92 2.11 -2.97
CA VAL A 62 11.94 3.10 -1.88
C VAL A 62 11.21 4.36 -2.30
N VAL A 63 10.06 4.60 -1.68
CA VAL A 63 9.20 5.74 -2.00
C VAL A 63 9.29 6.82 -0.91
N LEU A 64 9.69 8.03 -1.34
CA LEU A 64 9.63 9.23 -0.51
C LEU A 64 8.17 9.69 -0.36
N VAL A 65 7.62 9.53 0.84
CA VAL A 65 6.27 10.01 1.16
C VAL A 65 6.30 11.52 1.38
N SER A 66 6.35 12.29 0.30
CA SER A 66 6.16 13.74 0.33
C SER A 66 4.65 14.07 0.26
N ARG A 67 3.90 13.63 1.28
CA ARG A 67 2.43 13.80 1.49
C ARG A 67 1.51 13.21 0.39
N PRO A 68 0.27 12.84 0.73
CA PRO A 68 -0.15 11.84 1.70
C PRO A 68 -0.81 10.65 0.97
N TYR A 69 -0.51 9.40 1.36
CA TYR A 69 -1.27 8.20 0.95
C TYR A 69 -2.68 8.15 1.59
N LYS A 70 -3.30 9.30 1.83
CA LYS A 70 -4.65 9.43 2.43
C LYS A 70 -5.77 9.22 1.39
N LEU A 71 -5.42 8.83 0.16
CA LEU A 71 -6.37 8.54 -0.93
C LEU A 71 -6.42 7.07 -1.36
N ALA A 72 -5.53 6.19 -0.86
CA ALA A 72 -5.49 4.78 -1.25
C ALA A 72 -6.23 3.84 -0.26
N SER A 73 -6.72 4.34 0.87
CA SER A 73 -7.66 3.59 1.72
C SER A 73 -9.10 3.84 1.29
N ARG A 74 -9.47 3.34 0.10
CA ARG A 74 -10.88 3.05 -0.23
C ARG A 74 -11.08 2.01 -1.34
N GLU A 75 -10.06 1.21 -1.66
CA GLU A 75 -10.22 -0.03 -2.45
C GLU A 75 -10.47 -1.27 -1.58
N PHE A 76 -10.92 -1.09 -0.33
CA PHE A 76 -11.46 -2.19 0.47
C PHE A 76 -12.84 -1.78 0.96
N HIS A 77 -13.83 -1.96 0.09
CA HIS A 77 -15.15 -2.59 0.30
C HIS A 77 -15.93 -2.50 -1.02
N PRO A 78 -15.98 -3.55 -1.86
CA PRO A 78 -17.03 -3.69 -2.88
C PRO A 78 -18.33 -4.09 -2.18
N LEU A 79 -18.99 -3.14 -1.52
CA LEU A 79 -20.39 -3.27 -1.16
C LEU A 79 -21.17 -2.29 -2.01
N ASP A 80 -22.04 -2.88 -2.82
CA ASP A 80 -22.81 -2.31 -3.90
C ASP A 80 -23.29 -0.87 -3.68
N THR A 81 -23.14 -0.12 -4.76
CA THR A 81 -23.81 1.15 -4.97
C THR A 81 -25.33 0.95 -4.86
N VAL A 82 -25.93 1.42 -3.77
CA VAL A 82 -27.37 1.70 -3.73
C VAL A 82 -27.53 3.22 -3.70
N ILE A 83 -27.60 3.80 -4.90
CA ILE A 83 -28.13 5.15 -5.08
C ILE A 83 -29.64 4.99 -5.15
N ASP A 84 -30.35 5.32 -4.08
CA ASP A 84 -31.80 5.52 -4.12
C ASP A 84 -32.06 7.03 -4.14
N ILE A 85 -32.22 7.56 -5.36
CA ILE A 85 -32.75 8.89 -5.58
C ILE A 85 -34.27 8.75 -5.44
N ASN A 86 -34.79 9.42 -4.44
CA ASN A 86 -36.20 9.51 -4.07
C ASN A 86 -37.15 9.52 -5.30
N GLY A 87 -37.74 8.36 -5.61
CA GLY A 87 -38.85 8.29 -6.55
C GLY A 87 -38.96 6.98 -7.32
N VAL A 88 -39.61 5.99 -6.70
CA VAL A 88 -40.19 4.79 -7.32
C VAL A 88 -39.20 3.64 -7.63
N LYS A 89 -39.25 2.67 -6.73
CA LYS A 89 -38.68 1.32 -6.79
C LYS A 89 -39.02 0.65 -8.14
N GLY A 90 -38.01 0.36 -8.95
CA GLY A 90 -38.17 -0.36 -10.22
C GLY A 90 -37.00 -1.30 -10.49
N ARG A 91 -36.94 -2.43 -9.78
CA ARG A 91 -36.12 -3.59 -10.21
C ARG A 91 -36.90 -4.32 -11.29
N GLY A 92 -36.22 -4.68 -12.37
CA GLY A 92 -36.75 -5.72 -13.26
C GLY A 92 -36.13 -5.68 -14.64
N ILE A 93 -35.02 -6.39 -14.78
CA ILE A 93 -34.63 -7.00 -16.05
C ILE A 93 -35.85 -7.69 -16.69
N THR A 94 -36.08 -7.49 -17.98
CA THR A 94 -36.47 -8.55 -18.93
C THR A 94 -36.24 -8.03 -20.34
N THR A 95 -35.41 -8.79 -21.05
CA THR A 95 -35.04 -8.78 -22.45
C THR A 95 -36.08 -8.30 -23.46
N CYS A 96 -35.60 -7.57 -24.46
CA CYS A 96 -36.25 -7.31 -25.74
C CYS A 96 -36.68 -8.61 -26.44
N SER A 97 -37.92 -8.69 -26.91
CA SER A 97 -38.29 -9.44 -28.13
C SER A 97 -39.67 -9.01 -28.64
N THR A 98 -39.63 -8.22 -29.71
CA THR A 98 -40.41 -8.29 -30.97
C THR A 98 -41.82 -8.87 -30.97
N GLY A 99 -42.79 -8.04 -31.43
CA GLY A 99 -43.64 -8.40 -32.58
C GLY A 99 -45.08 -8.84 -32.30
N ASN A 100 -46.04 -7.90 -32.45
CA ASN A 100 -46.96 -7.74 -33.59
C ASN A 100 -48.16 -6.90 -33.14
#